data_AF-A0AAJ1XAA5-F1
#
_entry.id   AF-A0AAJ1XAA5-F1
#
_cell.length_a   1.000
_cell.length_b   1.000
_cell.length_c   1.000
_cell.angle_alpha   90.00
_cell.angle_beta   90.00
_cell.angle_gamma   90.00
#
_symmetry.space_group_name_H-M   'P 1'
#
loop_
_entity.id
_entity.type
_entity.pdbx_description
1 polymer ?
#
loop_
_entity_poly.entity_id
_entity_poly.type
_entity_poly.pdbx_seq_one_letter_code
_entity_poly.pdbx_strand_id
1 'polypeptide(L)'
;LTFYKPQGNLNMHAGYADVDSGDRHIAHIVDSLRKSSQWANMVVVITVDENGGWWDHVAPPKGDRWGPGTRIPALVVSPFAKKGTVDHTIYDTGSILRLATRLFDLPTLAGLKARDDAMTARGQKPMGDLTNALTFGA
;
A
#
# COMPACT_ATOMS: atom_id res chain seq x y z
N LEU A 1 14.24 3.02 2.94
CA LEU A 1 12.76 3.19 2.89
C LEU A 1 12.47 4.62 2.51
N THR A 2 11.65 4.87 1.49
CA THR A 2 11.31 6.21 1.02
C THR A 2 9.80 6.33 0.90
N PHE A 3 9.23 7.39 1.48
CA PHE A 3 7.84 7.79 1.26
C PHE A 3 7.82 9.02 0.38
N TYR A 4 7.02 8.99 -0.68
CA TYR A 4 6.86 10.11 -1.61
C TYR A 4 5.39 10.53 -1.63
N LYS A 5 5.13 11.81 -1.35
CA LYS A 5 3.83 12.45 -1.54
C LYS A 5 3.97 13.42 -2.72
N PRO A 6 3.16 13.30 -3.79
CA PRO A 6 3.19 14.24 -4.90
C PRO A 6 2.91 15.68 -4.46
N GLN A 7 3.35 16.64 -5.28
CA GLN A 7 2.90 18.03 -5.16
C GLN A 7 1.37 18.12 -5.18
N GLY A 8 0.80 19.14 -4.54
CA GLY A 8 -0.65 19.27 -4.36
C GLY A 8 -1.46 19.07 -5.65
N ASN A 9 -1.09 19.71 -6.76
CA ASN A 9 -1.79 19.57 -8.04
C ASN A 9 -1.60 18.21 -8.75
N LEU A 10 -0.80 17.30 -8.19
CA LEU A 10 -0.46 15.98 -8.75
C LEU A 10 -0.88 14.82 -7.84
N ASN A 11 -1.59 15.11 -6.74
CA ASN A 11 -1.94 14.12 -5.71
C ASN A 11 -3.32 13.48 -5.90
N MET A 12 -4.04 13.82 -6.99
CA MET A 12 -5.38 13.35 -7.33
C MET A 12 -6.50 13.71 -6.33
N HIS A 13 -6.24 14.59 -5.36
CA HIS A 13 -7.24 14.95 -4.37
C HIS A 13 -8.39 15.72 -5.01
N ALA A 14 -9.61 15.29 -4.71
CA ALA A 14 -10.82 15.93 -5.20
C ALA A 14 -10.89 17.41 -4.78
N GLY A 15 -11.39 18.25 -5.68
CA GLY A 15 -11.61 19.68 -5.44
C GLY A 15 -10.47 20.60 -5.87
N TYR A 16 -9.23 20.11 -5.99
CA TYR A 16 -8.11 20.94 -6.46
C TYR A 16 -7.06 20.22 -7.34
N ALA A 17 -7.15 18.91 -7.49
CA ALA A 17 -6.33 18.13 -8.40
C ALA A 17 -7.21 17.17 -9.22
N ASP A 18 -6.62 16.58 -10.25
CA ASP A 18 -7.30 15.65 -11.15
C ASP A 18 -6.55 14.32 -11.30
N VAL A 19 -7.29 13.29 -11.72
CA VAL A 19 -6.76 11.91 -11.85
C VAL A 19 -5.77 11.80 -13.00
N ASP A 20 -6.00 12.50 -14.11
CA ASP A 20 -5.19 12.39 -15.34
C ASP A 20 -3.78 12.95 -15.14
N SER A 21 -3.67 14.14 -14.54
CA SER A 21 -2.39 14.75 -14.16
C SER A 21 -1.63 13.88 -13.15
N GLY A 22 -2.33 13.34 -12.14
CA GLY A 22 -1.73 12.44 -11.16
C GLY A 22 -1.23 11.13 -11.78
N ASP A 23 -1.99 10.54 -12.70
CA ASP A 23 -1.67 9.25 -13.31
C ASP A 23 -0.44 9.37 -14.22
N ARG A 24 -0.39 10.43 -15.04
CA ARG A 24 0.81 10.76 -15.83
C ARG A 24 2.05 10.97 -14.94
N HIS A 25 1.88 11.62 -13.79
CA HIS A 25 2.97 11.83 -12.85
C HIS A 25 3.47 10.52 -12.22
N ILE A 26 2.56 9.64 -11.80
CA ILE A 26 2.89 8.29 -11.32
C ILE A 26 3.65 7.51 -12.40
N ALA A 27 3.16 7.51 -13.64
CA ALA A 27 3.80 6.83 -14.76
C ALA A 27 5.23 7.36 -14.99
N HIS A 28 5.43 8.68 -14.96
CA HIS A 28 6.74 9.31 -15.10
C HIS A 28 7.71 8.91 -13.99
N ILE A 29 7.26 8.87 -12.74
CA ILE A 29 8.08 8.42 -11.60
C ILE A 29 8.46 6.96 -11.76
N VAL A 30 7.50 6.08 -12.04
CA VAL A 30 7.76 4.64 -12.18
C VAL A 30 8.73 4.37 -13.33
N ASP A 31 8.57 5.04 -14.47
CA ASP A 31 9.50 4.92 -15.60
C ASP A 31 10.93 5.38 -15.23
N SER A 32 11.05 6.49 -14.51
CA SER A 32 12.33 6.99 -14.01
C SER A 32 12.99 6.01 -13.02
N LEU A 33 12.22 5.45 -12.09
CA LEU A 33 12.69 4.46 -11.13
C LEU A 33 13.15 3.17 -11.81
N ARG A 34 12.43 2.72 -12.85
CA ARG A 34 12.78 1.52 -13.64
C ARG A 34 14.09 1.67 -14.41
N LYS A 35 14.46 2.89 -14.79
CA LYS A 35 15.73 3.22 -15.48
C LYS A 35 16.89 3.40 -14.51
N SER A 36 16.63 3.47 -13.20
CA SER A 36 17.68 3.67 -12.20
C SER A 36 18.49 2.40 -11.96
N SER A 37 19.74 2.55 -11.52
CA SER A 37 20.60 1.41 -11.15
C SER A 37 20.10 0.65 -9.92
N GLN A 38 19.11 1.19 -9.19
CA GLN A 38 18.51 0.55 -8.02
C GLN A 38 17.35 -0.38 -8.39
N TRP A 39 16.80 -0.29 -9.61
CA TRP A 39 15.56 -0.98 -10.00
C TRP A 39 15.56 -2.48 -9.67
N ALA A 40 16.69 -3.16 -9.92
CA ALA A 40 16.85 -4.60 -9.68
C ALA A 40 16.52 -5.04 -8.24
N ASN A 41 16.61 -4.13 -7.26
CA ASN A 41 16.37 -4.39 -5.85
C ASN A 41 15.23 -3.52 -5.29
N MET A 42 14.29 -3.09 -6.13
CA MET A 42 13.27 -2.11 -5.75
C MET A 42 11.87 -2.73 -5.64
N VAL A 43 11.13 -2.33 -4.61
CA VAL A 43 9.68 -2.53 -4.50
C VAL A 43 9.01 -1.17 -4.41
N VAL A 44 8.13 -0.87 -5.35
CA VAL A 44 7.33 0.37 -5.35
C VAL A 44 5.88 0.00 -5.01
N VAL A 45 5.35 0.59 -3.95
CA VAL A 45 3.93 0.47 -3.57
C VAL A 45 3.25 1.80 -3.91
N ILE A 46 2.24 1.75 -4.78
CA ILE A 46 1.43 2.90 -5.17
C ILE A 46 0.07 2.73 -4.53
N THR A 47 -0.33 3.67 -3.69
CA THR A 47 -1.62 3.68 -2.99
C THR A 47 -2.04 5.12 -2.72
N VAL A 48 -3.30 5.30 -2.35
CA VAL A 48 -3.83 6.56 -1.82
C VAL A 48 -3.92 6.47 -0.29
N ASP A 49 -4.13 7.60 0.38
CA ASP A 49 -4.33 7.68 1.83
C ASP A 49 -5.78 7.42 2.25
N GLU A 50 -6.75 7.73 1.39
CA GLU A 50 -8.18 7.59 1.65
C GLU A 50 -9.01 7.45 0.34
N ASN A 51 -10.33 7.28 0.44
CA ASN A 51 -11.20 6.94 -0.71
C ASN A 51 -11.92 8.13 -1.38
N GLY A 52 -11.60 9.37 -1.01
CA GLY A 52 -12.22 10.64 -1.41
C GLY A 52 -13.67 10.83 -0.97
N GLY A 53 -14.20 9.95 -0.10
CA GLY A 53 -15.64 9.87 0.15
C GLY A 53 -16.45 9.28 -1.02
N TRP A 54 -15.77 8.74 -2.05
CA TRP A 54 -16.40 8.08 -3.19
C TRP A 54 -16.98 6.72 -2.80
N TRP A 55 -18.04 6.30 -3.51
CA TRP A 55 -18.72 5.04 -3.24
C TRP A 55 -17.86 3.83 -3.58
N ASP A 56 -17.82 2.85 -2.66
CA ASP A 56 -17.32 1.49 -2.90
C ASP A 56 -18.42 0.50 -2.44
N HIS A 57 -18.66 -0.55 -3.23
CA HIS A 57 -19.68 -1.57 -2.93
C HIS A 57 -19.31 -2.45 -1.72
N VAL A 58 -18.02 -2.54 -1.39
CA VAL A 58 -17.53 -3.35 -0.27
C VAL A 58 -17.69 -2.52 0.99
N ALA A 59 -18.58 -2.97 1.87
CA ALA A 59 -18.72 -2.38 3.19
C ALA A 59 -17.36 -2.41 3.92
N PRO A 60 -16.93 -1.31 4.56
CA PRO A 60 -15.73 -1.29 5.38
C PRO A 60 -15.73 -2.45 6.39
N PRO A 61 -14.61 -3.16 6.60
CA PRO A 61 -14.58 -4.21 7.61
C PRO A 61 -14.84 -3.62 9.00
N LYS A 62 -15.32 -4.44 9.93
CA LYS A 62 -15.52 -3.99 11.32
C LYS A 62 -14.17 -3.59 11.90
N GLY A 63 -13.97 -2.28 12.07
CA GLY A 63 -12.76 -1.68 12.63
C GLY A 63 -12.99 -1.02 13.98
N ASP A 64 -11.98 -0.31 14.45
CA ASP A 64 -12.10 0.68 15.52
C ASP A 64 -12.04 2.10 14.98
N ARG A 65 -11.74 3.07 15.85
CA ARG A 65 -11.52 4.48 15.50
C ARG A 65 -10.52 4.67 14.35
N TRP A 66 -9.58 3.75 14.17
CA TRP A 66 -8.50 3.79 13.18
C TRP A 66 -8.68 2.77 12.05
N GLY A 67 -9.84 2.14 11.96
CA GLY A 67 -10.19 1.23 10.88
C GLY A 67 -9.95 -0.25 11.18
N PRO A 68 -9.85 -1.10 10.15
CA PRO A 68 -9.82 -0.76 8.72
C PRO A 68 -11.04 0.04 8.24
N GLY A 69 -10.82 0.97 7.32
CA GLY A 69 -11.84 1.83 6.73
C GLY A 69 -12.28 1.36 5.34
N THR A 70 -12.79 2.29 4.54
CA THR A 70 -13.15 2.03 3.14
C THR A 70 -11.94 1.53 2.35
N ARG A 71 -12.19 0.68 1.34
CA ARG A 71 -11.15 0.17 0.45
C ARG A 71 -10.51 1.31 -0.36
N ILE A 72 -9.22 1.16 -0.61
CA ILE A 72 -8.40 2.04 -1.44
C ILE A 72 -7.64 1.19 -2.48
N PRO A 73 -7.31 1.74 -3.66
CA PRO A 73 -6.46 1.07 -4.62
C PRO A 73 -5.03 0.91 -4.09
N ALA A 74 -4.41 -0.23 -4.39
CA ALA A 74 -3.00 -0.49 -4.14
C ALA A 74 -2.39 -1.27 -5.29
N LEU A 75 -1.22 -0.85 -5.76
CA LEU A 75 -0.42 -1.52 -6.79
C LEU A 75 0.99 -1.78 -6.25
N VAL A 76 1.53 -2.97 -6.56
CA VAL A 76 2.92 -3.32 -6.27
C VAL A 76 3.66 -3.46 -7.59
N VAL A 77 4.69 -2.62 -7.78
CA VAL A 77 5.49 -2.55 -9.00
C VAL A 77 6.95 -2.84 -8.65
N SER A 78 7.48 -3.96 -9.14
CA SER A 78 8.81 -4.46 -8.74
C SER A 78 9.32 -5.52 -9.72
N PRO A 79 10.64 -5.74 -9.86
CA PRO A 79 11.17 -6.96 -10.48
C PRO A 79 10.70 -8.25 -9.79
N PHE A 80 10.37 -8.17 -8.49
CA PHE A 80 9.89 -9.29 -7.68
C PHE A 80 8.37 -9.46 -7.74
N ALA A 81 7.63 -8.56 -8.38
CA ALA A 81 6.17 -8.61 -8.37
C ALA A 81 5.65 -9.80 -9.19
N LYS A 82 4.67 -10.52 -8.63
CA LYS A 82 3.92 -11.54 -9.37
C LYS A 82 3.16 -10.87 -10.52
N LYS A 83 3.48 -11.26 -11.76
CA LYS A 83 2.91 -10.63 -12.97
C LYS A 83 1.45 -11.06 -13.17
N GLY A 84 0.61 -10.14 -13.65
CA GLY A 84 -0.79 -10.42 -14.01
C GLY A 84 -1.65 -10.96 -12.86
N THR A 85 -1.26 -10.69 -11.60
CA THR A 85 -1.90 -11.25 -10.41
C THR A 85 -2.71 -10.19 -9.69
N VAL A 86 -3.92 -10.55 -9.25
CA VAL A 86 -4.71 -9.79 -8.28
C VAL A 86 -4.61 -10.53 -6.95
N ASP A 87 -4.08 -9.86 -5.94
CA ASP A 87 -3.98 -10.40 -4.59
C ASP A 87 -5.25 -10.04 -3.79
N HIS A 88 -5.93 -11.06 -3.27
CA HIS A 88 -7.16 -10.92 -2.48
C HIS A 88 -6.92 -10.99 -0.97
N THR A 89 -5.66 -11.03 -0.53
CA THR A 89 -5.31 -10.90 0.89
C THR A 89 -5.80 -9.55 1.42
N ILE A 90 -6.33 -9.53 2.65
CA ILE A 90 -6.78 -8.29 3.27
C ILE A 90 -5.56 -7.51 3.79
N TYR A 91 -5.45 -6.27 3.32
CA TYR A 91 -4.39 -5.33 3.66
C TYR A 91 -4.95 -4.03 4.21
N ASP A 92 -4.09 -3.26 4.85
CA ASP A 92 -4.32 -1.85 5.16
C ASP A 92 -3.03 -1.04 4.96
N THR A 93 -3.06 0.27 5.25
CA THR A 93 -1.88 1.13 5.13
C THR A 93 -0.71 0.69 6.03
N GLY A 94 -0.99 -0.02 7.13
CA GLY A 94 0.01 -0.62 8.00
C GLY A 94 0.76 -1.79 7.35
N SER A 95 0.18 -2.45 6.34
CA SER A 95 0.83 -3.51 5.57
C SER A 95 2.14 -3.06 4.90
N ILE A 96 2.29 -1.77 4.57
CA ILE A 96 3.54 -1.20 4.05
C ILE A 96 4.64 -1.27 5.11
N LEU A 97 4.31 -0.94 6.36
CA LEU A 97 5.26 -1.02 7.47
C LEU A 97 5.57 -2.47 7.83
N ARG A 98 4.60 -3.39 7.72
CA ARG A 98 4.85 -4.84 7.90
C ARG A 98 5.84 -5.36 6.88
N LEU A 99 5.68 -4.98 5.61
CA LEU A 99 6.63 -5.31 4.56
C LEU A 99 8.03 -4.79 4.90
N ALA A 100 8.15 -3.50 5.28
CA ALA A 100 9.43 -2.90 5.64
C ALA A 100 10.08 -3.61 6.83
N THR A 101 9.34 -3.86 7.91
CA THR A 101 9.82 -4.58 9.08
C THR A 101 10.35 -5.95 8.69
N ARG A 102 9.65 -6.69 7.83
CA ARG A 102 10.10 -8.00 7.35
C ARG A 102 11.35 -7.92 6.48
N LEU A 103 11.38 -7.03 5.49
CA LEU A 103 12.49 -6.91 4.53
C LEU A 103 13.81 -6.52 5.20
N PHE A 104 13.75 -5.74 6.28
CA PHE A 104 14.91 -5.25 7.00
C PHE A 104 15.16 -5.95 8.33
N ASP A 105 14.48 -7.08 8.58
CA ASP A 105 14.57 -7.85 9.83
C ASP A 105 14.47 -6.99 11.10
N LEU A 106 13.50 -6.09 11.12
CA LEU A 106 13.29 -5.15 12.21
C LEU A 106 12.33 -5.75 13.25
N PRO A 107 12.39 -5.27 14.51
CA PRO A 107 11.35 -5.56 15.49
C PRO A 107 9.98 -5.06 15.04
N THR A 108 8.92 -5.80 15.40
CA THR A 108 7.54 -5.36 15.15
C THR A 108 7.25 -4.07 15.90
N LEU A 109 6.77 -3.06 15.18
CA LEU A 109 6.42 -1.77 15.78
C LEU A 109 5.25 -1.94 16.75
N ALA A 110 5.32 -1.25 17.91
CA ALA A 110 4.27 -1.34 18.93
C ALA A 110 2.87 -1.01 18.39
N GLY A 111 2.75 -0.05 17.46
CA GLY A 111 1.48 0.28 16.81
C GLY A 111 0.93 -0.85 15.91
N LEU A 112 1.80 -1.57 15.21
CA LEU A 112 1.39 -2.73 14.40
C LEU A 112 0.93 -3.89 15.29
N LYS A 113 1.66 -4.14 16.40
CA LYS A 113 1.27 -5.13 17.40
C LYS A 113 -0.09 -4.78 18.03
N ALA A 114 -0.27 -3.55 18.49
CA ALA A 114 -1.53 -3.11 19.08
C ALA A 114 -2.71 -3.30 18.11
N ARG A 115 -2.48 -3.05 16.82
CA ARG A 115 -3.49 -3.27 15.77
C ARG A 115 -3.80 -4.75 15.58
N ASP A 116 -2.79 -5.62 15.55
CA ASP A 116 -2.99 -7.08 15.43
C ASP A 116 -3.73 -7.65 16.63
N ASP A 117 -3.37 -7.22 17.84
CA ASP A 117 -4.04 -7.61 19.08
C ASP A 117 -5.52 -7.17 19.04
N ALA A 118 -5.80 -5.96 18.54
CA ALA A 118 -7.15 -5.43 18.43
C ALA A 118 -8.01 -6.12 17.34
N MET A 119 -7.40 -6.56 16.24
CA MET A 119 -8.07 -7.41 15.23
C MET A 119 -8.41 -8.79 15.83
N THR A 120 -7.43 -9.40 16.50
CA THR A 120 -7.57 -10.71 17.13
C THR A 120 -8.64 -10.71 18.21
N ALA A 121 -8.68 -9.67 19.06
CA ALA A 121 -9.69 -9.49 20.10
C ALA A 121 -11.13 -9.42 19.56
N ARG A 122 -11.30 -9.09 18.27
CA ARG A 122 -12.59 -9.03 17.58
C ARG A 122 -12.86 -10.26 16.70
N GLY A 123 -12.07 -11.32 16.83
CA GLY A 123 -12.22 -12.56 16.07
C GLY A 123 -11.78 -12.46 14.61
N GLN A 124 -10.96 -11.46 14.26
CA GLN A 124 -10.43 -11.26 12.92
C GLN A 124 -8.95 -11.65 12.85
N LYS A 125 -8.46 -11.90 11.63
CA LYS A 125 -7.03 -12.14 11.38
C LYS A 125 -6.27 -10.80 11.29
N PRO A 126 -4.99 -10.76 11.72
CA PRO A 126 -4.08 -9.68 11.37
C PRO A 126 -4.02 -9.42 9.86
N MET A 127 -3.73 -8.18 9.48
CA MET A 127 -3.57 -7.81 8.07
C MET A 127 -2.31 -8.41 7.48
N GLY A 128 -2.34 -8.66 6.17
CA GLY A 128 -1.16 -9.15 5.45
C GLY A 128 -0.02 -8.12 5.38
N ASP A 129 1.13 -8.54 4.88
CA ASP A 129 2.38 -7.78 4.84
C ASP A 129 2.90 -7.51 3.42
N LEU A 130 2.01 -7.57 2.41
CA LEU A 130 2.28 -7.43 0.98
C LEU A 130 3.24 -8.47 0.37
N THR A 131 3.77 -9.43 1.15
CA THR A 131 4.70 -10.44 0.60
C THR A 131 4.04 -11.37 -0.40
N ASN A 132 2.72 -11.59 -0.29
CA ASN A 132 1.99 -12.42 -1.25
C ASN A 132 1.94 -11.83 -2.67
N ALA A 133 2.18 -10.52 -2.83
CA ALA A 133 2.36 -9.88 -4.13
C ALA A 133 3.77 -10.06 -4.73
N LEU A 134 4.72 -10.59 -3.95
CA LEU A 134 6.14 -10.67 -4.31
C LEU A 134 6.63 -12.12 -4.41
N THR A 135 7.68 -12.33 -5.18
CA THR A 135 8.43 -13.58 -5.28
C THR A 135 9.91 -13.21 -5.32
N PHE A 136 10.58 -13.46 -4.20
CA PHE A 136 12.04 -13.37 -4.14
C PHE A 136 12.59 -14.65 -4.76
N GLY A 137 13.54 -14.53 -5.70
CA GLY A 137 14.22 -15.70 -6.25
C GLY A 137 14.82 -16.54 -5.11
N ALA A 138 14.77 -17.86 -5.26
CA ALA A 138 15.45 -18.79 -4.37
C ALA A 138 16.97 -18.59 -4.42
#